data_AF-A0Z0E3-F1
#
_entry.id   AF-A0Z0E3-F1
#
_cell.length_a   1.000
_cell.length_b   1.000
_cell.length_c   1.000
_cell.angle_alpha   90.00
_cell.angle_beta   90.00
_cell.angle_gamma   90.00
#
_symmetry.space_group_name_H-M   'P 1'
#
loop_
_entity.id
_entity.type
_entity.pdbx_description
1 polymer ?
#
loop_
_entity_poly.entity_id
_entity_poly.type
_entity_poly.pdbx_seq_one_letter_code
_entity_poly.pdbx_strand_id
1 'polypeptide(L)'
;MGRTQEGNNNAYCQDNELSWLDWNLQNSNADLLDFTRQLIHFRRRHPVFRRRRWFQGQAIHGSAVSDIGWYNSDGGQMTEEQWSMGFARAIAVFFNGEEIPEVGYKGEPVMDESFMLFFNAHY
;
A
#
# COMPACT_ATOMS: atom_id res chain seq x y z
N MET A 1 17.94 -0.12 -7.94
CA MET A 1 19.26 -0.72 -7.62
C MET A 1 19.02 -2.05 -6.91
N GLY A 2 18.65 -3.10 -7.65
CA GLY A 2 18.22 -4.40 -7.10
C GLY A 2 19.34 -5.13 -6.37
N ARG A 3 19.63 -4.70 -5.14
CA ARG A 3 20.69 -5.25 -4.30
C ARG A 3 20.40 -6.71 -3.98
N THR A 4 21.46 -7.52 -3.99
CA THR A 4 21.41 -8.94 -3.63
C THR A 4 22.42 -9.22 -2.52
N GLN A 5 22.13 -10.24 -1.72
CA GLN A 5 23.07 -10.86 -0.78
C GLN A 5 23.26 -12.34 -1.12
N GLU A 6 23.00 -12.71 -2.38
CA GLU A 6 23.10 -14.08 -2.91
C GLU A 6 22.34 -15.13 -2.07
N GLY A 7 21.21 -14.74 -1.50
CA GLY A 7 20.39 -15.59 -0.64
C GLY A 7 20.79 -15.61 0.83
N ASN A 8 21.87 -14.94 1.22
CA ASN A 8 22.22 -14.74 2.62
C ASN A 8 21.23 -13.74 3.26
N ASN A 9 20.36 -14.21 4.14
CA ASN A 9 19.39 -13.40 4.87
C ASN A 9 19.93 -12.83 6.20
N ASN A 10 21.23 -13.00 6.49
CA ASN A 10 21.84 -12.64 7.77
C ASN A 10 23.31 -12.19 7.62
N ALA A 11 23.59 -11.23 6.73
CA ALA A 11 24.95 -10.73 6.44
C ALA A 11 25.53 -9.76 7.50
N TYR A 12 25.18 -9.90 8.78
CA TYR A 12 25.50 -8.92 9.83
C TYR A 12 27.01 -8.76 10.11
N CYS A 13 27.81 -9.80 9.88
CA CYS A 13 29.26 -9.82 10.10
C CYS A 13 30.07 -9.71 8.80
N GLN A 14 29.42 -9.41 7.68
CA GLN A 14 30.05 -9.32 6.36
C GLN A 14 30.36 -7.86 6.06
N ASP A 15 31.62 -7.46 6.22
CA ASP A 15 32.11 -6.16 5.74
C ASP A 15 32.88 -6.35 4.43
N ASN A 16 32.12 -6.60 3.36
CA ASN A 16 32.62 -6.88 2.02
C ASN A 16 31.52 -6.61 0.98
N GLU A 17 31.80 -6.90 -0.29
CA GLU A 17 30.95 -6.65 -1.44
C GLU A 17 29.54 -7.28 -1.31
N LEU A 18 29.38 -8.34 -0.51
CA LEU A 18 28.08 -8.95 -0.23
C LEU A 18 27.14 -8.01 0.53
N SER A 19 27.67 -7.10 1.34
CA SER A 19 26.89 -6.16 2.16
C SER A 19 27.01 -4.70 1.70
N TRP A 20 28.05 -4.38 0.94
CA TRP A 20 28.24 -3.04 0.37
C TRP A 20 27.15 -2.70 -0.64
N LEU A 21 26.94 -1.41 -0.86
CA LEU A 21 26.01 -0.92 -1.85
C LEU A 21 26.73 -0.78 -3.20
N ASP A 22 26.39 -1.62 -4.17
CA ASP A 22 26.87 -1.47 -5.53
C ASP A 22 26.06 -0.40 -6.28
N TRP A 23 26.68 0.74 -6.52
CA TRP A 23 26.09 1.88 -7.24
C TRP A 23 25.97 1.66 -8.74
N ASN A 24 26.66 0.67 -9.31
CA ASN A 24 26.54 0.35 -10.74
C ASN A 24 25.19 -0.32 -11.06
N LEU A 25 24.50 -0.87 -10.05
CA LEU A 25 23.19 -1.51 -10.18
C LEU A 25 22.08 -0.55 -10.64
N GLN A 26 22.28 0.77 -10.58
CA GLN A 26 21.30 1.73 -11.10
C GLN A 26 21.12 1.61 -12.61
N ASN A 27 22.18 1.25 -13.34
CA ASN A 27 22.14 1.15 -14.80
C ASN A 27 21.35 -0.09 -15.25
N SER A 28 21.59 -1.23 -14.61
CA SER A 28 20.91 -2.49 -14.91
C SER A 28 19.50 -2.60 -14.31
N ASN A 29 19.20 -1.82 -13.27
CA ASN A 29 17.90 -1.83 -12.58
C ASN A 29 17.23 -0.44 -12.61
N ALA A 30 17.38 0.29 -13.71
CA ALA A 30 16.85 1.64 -13.85
C ALA A 30 15.32 1.66 -13.69
N ASP A 31 14.63 0.71 -14.31
CA ASP A 31 13.15 0.60 -14.25
C ASP A 31 12.64 0.40 -12.82
N LEU A 32 13.27 -0.51 -12.06
CA LEU A 32 12.90 -0.74 -10.66
C LEU A 32 13.15 0.51 -9.80
N LEU A 33 14.26 1.23 -10.06
CA LEU A 33 14.57 2.47 -9.37
C LEU A 33 13.53 3.54 -9.67
N ASP A 34 13.19 3.74 -10.95
CA ASP A 34 12.23 4.74 -11.38
C ASP A 34 10.82 4.42 -10.88
N PHE A 35 10.36 3.18 -11.04
CA PHE A 35 9.09 2.69 -10.49
C PHE A 35 8.99 2.98 -8.99
N THR A 36 10.03 2.65 -8.21
CA THR A 36 10.04 2.90 -6.76
C THR A 36 9.99 4.39 -6.44
N ARG A 37 10.68 5.25 -7.22
CA ARG A 37 10.62 6.71 -7.06
C ARG A 37 9.21 7.23 -7.32
N GLN A 38 8.58 6.78 -8.40
CA GLN A 38 7.20 7.14 -8.74
C GLN A 38 6.24 6.68 -7.65
N LEU A 39 6.37 5.45 -7.13
CA LEU A 39 5.53 4.92 -6.06
C LEU A 39 5.68 5.71 -4.74
N ILE A 40 6.90 6.10 -4.36
CA ILE A 40 7.14 6.97 -3.21
C ILE A 40 6.48 8.33 -3.41
N HIS A 41 6.59 8.91 -4.61
CA HIS A 41 5.94 10.19 -4.92
C HIS A 41 4.42 10.08 -4.87
N PHE A 42 3.84 9.03 -5.46
CA PHE A 42 2.42 8.72 -5.41
C PHE A 42 1.91 8.62 -3.97
N ARG A 43 2.56 7.80 -3.13
CA ARG A 43 2.20 7.70 -1.69
C ARG A 43 2.30 9.04 -0.96
N ARG A 44 3.28 9.88 -1.29
CA ARG A 44 3.45 11.22 -0.69
C ARG A 44 2.44 12.24 -1.18
N ARG A 45 1.86 12.05 -2.37
CA ARG A 45 0.84 12.94 -2.94
C ARG A 45 -0.53 12.69 -2.33
N HIS A 46 -0.83 11.44 -1.98
CA HIS A 46 -2.16 11.00 -1.58
C HIS A 46 -2.27 10.77 -0.06
N PRO A 47 -2.93 11.68 0.71
CA PRO A 47 -3.16 11.51 2.14
C PRO A 47 -3.84 10.21 2.54
N VAL A 48 -4.66 9.61 1.67
CA VAL A 48 -5.39 8.36 1.98
C VAL A 48 -4.44 7.20 2.34
N PHE A 49 -3.21 7.20 1.82
CA PHE A 49 -2.16 6.21 2.14
C PHE A 49 -1.22 6.63 3.29
N ARG A 50 -1.50 7.77 3.94
CA ARG A 50 -0.68 8.35 5.02
C ARG A 50 -1.54 8.90 6.17
N ARG A 51 -2.71 8.29 6.36
CA ARG A 51 -3.63 8.60 7.45
C ARG A 51 -2.96 8.44 8.82
N ARG A 52 -3.38 9.26 9.78
CA ARG A 52 -2.93 9.24 11.18
C ARG A 52 -3.85 8.39 12.06
N ARG A 53 -5.07 8.13 11.60
CA ARG A 53 -6.10 7.33 12.26
C ARG A 53 -6.44 6.11 11.43
N TRP A 54 -6.91 5.08 12.11
CA TRP A 54 -7.39 3.85 11.49
C TRP A 54 -8.64 4.10 10.63
N PHE A 55 -8.83 3.23 9.64
CA PHE A 55 -10.12 3.12 8.96
C PHE A 55 -11.16 2.53 9.92
N GLN A 56 -12.42 2.95 9.79
CA GLN A 56 -13.50 2.53 10.69
C GLN A 56 -14.49 1.56 10.03
N GLY A 57 -14.48 1.45 8.70
CA GLY A 57 -15.45 0.62 7.97
C GLY A 57 -16.87 1.17 8.05
N GLN A 58 -17.00 2.46 8.33
CA GLN A 58 -18.27 3.16 8.51
C GLN A 58 -18.27 4.43 7.68
N ALA A 59 -19.46 4.93 7.37
CA ALA A 59 -19.57 6.25 6.78
C ALA A 59 -19.09 7.29 7.79
N ILE A 60 -18.19 8.15 7.33
CA ILE A 60 -17.72 9.29 8.10
C ILE A 60 -18.53 10.51 7.60
N HIS A 61 -18.61 11.57 8.40
CA HIS A 61 -19.30 12.83 8.04
C HIS A 61 -20.78 12.74 7.60
N GLY A 62 -21.49 11.65 7.92
CA GLY A 62 -22.90 11.46 7.56
C GLY A 62 -23.11 11.00 6.12
N SER A 63 -22.06 10.51 5.45
CA SER A 63 -22.10 9.96 4.09
C SER A 63 -22.82 8.61 4.00
N ALA A 64 -23.08 8.16 2.77
CA ALA A 64 -23.65 6.83 2.50
C ALA A 64 -22.56 5.77 2.25
N VAL A 65 -21.30 6.18 2.06
CA VAL A 65 -20.18 5.29 1.67
C VAL A 65 -19.14 5.26 2.79
N SER A 66 -18.66 4.06 3.14
CA SER A 66 -17.64 3.88 4.18
C SER A 66 -16.27 4.41 3.77
N ASP A 67 -15.41 4.63 4.78
CA ASP A 67 -14.03 5.07 4.55
C ASP A 67 -13.10 3.99 3.95
N ILE A 68 -13.51 2.72 4.07
CA ILE A 68 -12.86 1.54 3.48
C ILE A 68 -13.89 0.50 3.04
N GLY A 69 -13.59 -0.26 1.99
CA GLY A 69 -14.36 -1.43 1.56
C GLY A 69 -13.44 -2.59 1.20
N TRP A 70 -13.86 -3.81 1.53
CA TRP A 70 -13.14 -5.05 1.21
C TRP A 70 -13.98 -5.90 0.27
N TYR A 71 -13.39 -6.38 -0.82
CA TYR A 71 -14.11 -7.09 -1.88
C TYR A 71 -13.37 -8.36 -2.28
N ASN A 72 -14.15 -9.38 -2.64
CA ASN A 72 -13.63 -10.62 -3.18
C ASN A 72 -13.37 -10.50 -4.69
N SER A 73 -12.79 -11.56 -5.27
CA SER A 73 -12.53 -11.65 -6.71
C SER A 73 -13.78 -11.64 -7.60
N ASP A 74 -14.96 -11.92 -7.04
CA ASP A 74 -16.24 -11.84 -7.75
C ASP A 74 -16.85 -10.43 -7.74
N GLY A 75 -16.20 -9.47 -7.08
CA GLY A 75 -16.67 -8.09 -6.92
C GLY A 75 -17.67 -7.88 -5.77
N GLY A 76 -18.09 -8.94 -5.08
CA GLY A 76 -18.92 -8.84 -3.88
C GLY A 76 -18.13 -8.32 -2.68
N GLN A 77 -18.80 -7.58 -1.79
CA GLN A 77 -18.20 -7.19 -0.52
C GLN A 77 -17.91 -8.43 0.32
N MET A 78 -16.75 -8.46 0.97
CA MET A 78 -16.28 -9.60 1.74
C MET A 78 -17.15 -9.80 2.98
N THR A 79 -17.69 -11.01 3.14
CA THR A 79 -18.42 -11.41 4.36
C THR A 79 -17.46 -11.89 5.45
N GLU A 80 -17.95 -12.00 6.69
CA GLU A 80 -17.17 -12.49 7.83
C GLU A 80 -16.69 -13.94 7.61
N GLU A 81 -17.54 -14.77 7.02
CA GLU A 81 -17.19 -16.16 6.69
C GLU A 81 -16.06 -16.21 5.68
N GLN A 82 -16.11 -15.36 4.65
CA GLN A 82 -15.06 -15.27 3.62
C GLN A 82 -13.76 -14.69 4.19
N TRP A 83 -13.85 -13.71 5.09
CA TRP A 83 -12.71 -13.16 5.81
C TRP A 83 -11.97 -14.23 6.64
N SER A 84 -12.74 -15.17 7.19
CA SER A 84 -12.22 -16.27 8.00
C SER A 84 -11.63 -17.43 7.17
N MET A 85 -11.78 -17.42 5.84
CA MET A 85 -11.19 -18.45 4.99
C MET A 85 -9.69 -18.21 4.79
N GLY A 86 -8.84 -19.11 5.30
CA GLY A 86 -7.38 -19.02 5.19
C GLY A 86 -6.79 -19.19 3.79
N PHE A 87 -7.60 -19.15 2.72
CA PHE A 87 -7.20 -19.42 1.34
C PHE A 87 -7.57 -18.32 0.34
N ALA A 88 -7.78 -17.08 0.81
CA ALA A 88 -7.98 -15.94 -0.09
C ALA A 88 -6.71 -15.67 -0.91
N ARG A 89 -6.72 -16.04 -2.20
CA ARG A 89 -5.61 -15.81 -3.15
C ARG A 89 -5.68 -14.46 -3.85
N ALA A 90 -6.83 -13.79 -3.79
CA ALA A 90 -7.01 -12.46 -4.34
C ALA A 90 -7.98 -11.65 -3.46
N ILE A 91 -7.70 -10.35 -3.32
CA ILE A 91 -8.50 -9.41 -2.54
C ILE A 91 -8.44 -8.03 -3.18
N ALA A 92 -9.55 -7.29 -3.13
CA ALA A 92 -9.60 -5.90 -3.51
C ALA A 92 -9.96 -5.01 -2.31
N VAL A 93 -9.33 -3.84 -2.25
CA VAL A 93 -9.52 -2.86 -1.17
C VAL A 93 -9.88 -1.52 -1.78
N PHE A 94 -11.01 -0.97 -1.37
CA PHE A 94 -11.43 0.38 -1.69
C PHE A 94 -11.03 1.32 -0.57
N PHE A 95 -10.38 2.43 -0.92
CA PHE A 95 -10.13 3.55 -0.03
C PHE A 95 -10.92 4.76 -0.49
N ASN A 96 -11.70 5.33 0.42
CA ASN A 96 -12.47 6.53 0.14
C ASN A 96 -11.65 7.78 0.48
N GLY A 97 -11.26 8.54 -0.54
CA GLY A 97 -10.51 9.78 -0.38
C GLY A 97 -11.34 10.94 0.17
N GLU A 98 -12.67 10.82 0.13
CA GLU A 98 -13.59 11.84 0.65
C GLU A 98 -13.91 11.65 2.15
N GLU A 99 -13.63 10.47 2.69
CA GLU A 99 -13.92 10.10 4.08
C GLU A 99 -12.63 9.92 4.90
N ILE A 100 -11.81 10.96 4.91
CA ILE A 100 -10.62 11.03 5.75
C ILE A 100 -11.00 11.82 7.03
N PRO A 101 -11.08 11.17 8.20
CA PRO A 101 -11.54 11.81 9.45
C PRO A 101 -10.55 12.84 10.01
N GLU A 102 -9.41 13.02 9.36
CA GLU A 102 -8.37 13.93 9.79
C GLU A 102 -8.64 15.33 9.24
N VAL A 103 -8.27 16.29 10.07
CA VAL A 103 -8.24 17.69 9.67
C VAL A 103 -6.79 18.13 9.49
N GLY A 104 -6.59 19.05 8.56
CA GLY A 104 -5.32 19.71 8.31
C GLY A 104 -4.91 20.61 9.47
N TYR A 105 -3.76 21.27 9.32
CA TYR A 105 -3.16 22.07 10.39
C TYR A 105 -4.05 23.24 10.83
N LYS A 106 -4.92 23.76 9.95
CA LYS A 106 -5.85 24.85 10.25
C LYS A 106 -7.28 24.35 10.54
N GLY A 107 -7.46 23.05 10.73
CA GLY A 107 -8.77 22.44 10.97
C GLY A 107 -9.61 22.21 9.70
N GLU A 108 -9.03 22.41 8.52
CA GLU A 108 -9.67 22.12 7.24
C GLU A 108 -9.86 20.62 7.01
N PRO A 109 -10.95 20.17 6.35
CA PRO A 109 -11.08 18.77 5.95
C PRO A 109 -9.92 18.33 5.04
N VAL A 110 -9.39 17.13 5.28
CA VAL A 110 -8.43 16.50 4.37
C VAL A 110 -9.21 15.66 3.37
N MET A 111 -8.96 15.87 2.08
CA MET A 111 -9.60 15.13 1.00
C MET A 111 -8.53 14.57 0.05
N ASP A 112 -8.89 13.52 -0.68
CA ASP A 112 -8.05 12.86 -1.68
C ASP A 112 -8.91 12.24 -2.78
N GLU A 113 -8.25 11.68 -3.79
CA GLU A 113 -8.89 10.76 -4.73
C GLU A 113 -9.24 9.43 -4.04
N SER A 114 -10.25 8.73 -4.56
CA SER A 114 -10.63 7.39 -4.10
C SER A 114 -9.94 6.32 -4.95
N PHE A 115 -9.48 5.25 -4.30
CA PHE A 115 -8.66 4.21 -4.93
C PHE A 115 -9.24 2.83 -4.72
N MET A 116 -9.07 1.97 -5.73
CA MET A 116 -9.30 0.54 -5.61
C MET A 116 -7.99 -0.20 -5.90
N LEU A 117 -7.49 -0.91 -4.90
CA LEU A 117 -6.27 -1.72 -5.00
C LEU A 117 -6.65 -3.18 -5.16
N PHE A 118 -5.95 -3.87 -6.06
CA PHE A 118 -6.13 -5.29 -6.30
C PHE A 118 -4.85 -6.02 -5.95
N PHE A 119 -4.96 -7.02 -5.07
CA PHE A 119 -3.88 -7.91 -4.72
C PHE A 119 -4.24 -9.30 -5.23
N ASN A 120 -3.38 -9.89 -6.06
CA ASN A 120 -3.57 -11.22 -6.60
C ASN A 120 -2.27 -12.02 -6.40
N ALA A 121 -2.33 -13.01 -5.51
CA ALA A 121 -1.27 -13.96 -5.20
C ALA A 121 -1.67 -15.39 -5.60
N HIS A 122 -2.63 -15.53 -6.52
CA HIS A 122 -2.71 -16.73 -7.32
C HIS A 122 -1.36 -16.87 -8.06
N TYR A 123 -0.87 -18.10 -8.24
CA TYR A 123 0.45 -18.51 -8.80
C TYR A 123 1.54 -18.84 -7.75
#